data_AF-A0A5D9DDN5-F1
#
_entry.id   AF-A0A5D9DDN5-F1
#
_cell.length_a   1.000
_cell.length_b   1.000
_cell.length_c   1.000
_cell.angle_alpha   90.00
_cell.angle_beta   90.00
_cell.angle_gamma   90.00
#
_symmetry.space_group_name_H-M   'P 1'
#
loop_
_entity.id
_entity.type
_entity.pdbx_description
1 polymer ?
#
loop_
_entity_poly.entity_id
_entity_poly.type
_entity_poly.pdbx_seq_one_letter_code
_entity_poly.pdbx_strand_id
1 'polypeptide(L)'
;MKPSRLLIPVLMIGLAHEATAAESLSDAEREAIESRIQSLQTELQQLRGRLRDDTPSVQRTAVPAEDHQETELEESVAERRMLERASERNPFAITAHRRNYLLPMSYTARPSDRTLNSGGDEASADRMEMQFQFSAKFELIDDKLPADGDLYFGYTQRSWWQAYNTDASSPFRETNYEPEIFADFDNDWTIAGWTNIHNRISLNHQSNGRSGDMSRSWNRLILTSTFVNDTWAVSLAPFWRIPESESDDDNPDIEHFVGYGDVTVARRLFDDHEASLMWRGNPDSGHMGAQFDYSWPLFGKIRGHVLYYHGYGDSLIDYDRSVHRLGIGFSLNPLFSSGEFKH
;
A
#
# COMPACT_ATOMS: atom_id res chain seq x y z
N MET A 1 56.82 55.00 17.23
CA MET A 1 56.50 54.10 18.35
C MET A 1 55.72 52.91 17.80
N LYS A 2 56.16 51.69 18.13
CA LYS A 2 55.62 50.41 17.64
C LYS A 2 54.20 50.16 18.19
N PRO A 3 53.27 49.56 17.43
CA PRO A 3 52.12 48.88 18.02
C PRO A 3 52.45 47.42 18.34
N SER A 4 52.10 47.01 19.56
CA SER A 4 52.33 45.69 20.14
C SER A 4 51.32 44.66 19.60
N ARG A 5 51.84 43.46 19.32
CA ARG A 5 51.09 42.26 18.97
C ARG A 5 50.35 41.73 20.20
N LEU A 6 49.13 41.23 20.01
CA LEU A 6 48.60 40.12 20.80
C LEU A 6 47.79 39.22 19.86
N LEU A 7 48.39 38.07 19.52
CA LEU A 7 47.71 36.96 18.83
C LEU A 7 46.90 36.16 19.86
N ILE A 8 45.66 35.84 19.54
CA ILE A 8 44.87 34.80 20.21
C ILE A 8 44.78 33.63 19.21
N PRO A 9 45.33 32.44 19.49
CA PRO A 9 45.09 31.28 18.65
C PRO A 9 43.76 30.62 19.04
N VAL A 10 42.93 30.42 18.02
CA VAL A 10 41.72 29.60 18.04
C VAL A 10 42.15 28.13 18.18
N LEU A 11 41.64 27.46 19.20
CA LEU A 11 41.81 26.03 19.42
C LEU A 11 40.81 25.26 18.54
N MET A 12 41.24 24.84 17.35
CA MET A 12 40.54 23.84 16.54
C MET A 12 41.05 22.45 16.96
N ILE A 13 40.23 21.70 17.71
CA ILE A 13 40.45 20.28 17.95
C ILE A 13 39.96 19.55 16.70
N GLY A 14 40.89 19.15 15.84
CA GLY A 14 40.63 18.20 14.77
C GLY A 14 40.54 16.79 15.35
N LEU A 15 39.34 16.21 15.36
CA LEU A 15 39.19 14.77 15.46
C LEU A 15 39.50 14.18 14.08
N ALA A 16 40.73 13.67 13.91
CA ALA A 16 41.03 12.77 12.82
C ALA A 16 40.28 11.46 13.08
N HIS A 17 39.19 11.22 12.36
CA HIS A 17 38.65 9.87 12.19
C HIS A 17 39.50 9.20 11.10
N GLU A 18 40.37 8.28 11.49
CA GLU A 18 40.91 7.30 10.56
C GLU A 18 39.75 6.41 10.08
N ALA A 19 39.31 6.63 8.85
CA ALA A 19 38.45 5.69 8.15
C ALA A 19 39.30 4.45 7.82
N THR A 20 39.21 3.41 8.65
CA THR A 20 39.66 2.07 8.26
C THR A 20 38.74 1.57 7.16
N ALA A 21 39.23 1.57 5.92
CA ALA A 21 38.56 0.88 4.81
C ALA A 21 38.46 -0.60 5.20
N ALA A 22 37.24 -1.13 5.27
CA ALA A 22 37.01 -2.56 5.42
C ALA A 22 37.69 -3.28 4.25
N GLU A 23 38.57 -4.24 4.54
CA GLU A 23 39.24 -5.05 3.52
C GLU A 23 38.18 -5.73 2.64
N SER A 24 38.31 -5.56 1.33
CA SER A 24 37.50 -6.27 0.35
C SER A 24 37.78 -7.76 0.45
N LEU A 25 36.72 -8.59 0.50
CA LEU A 25 36.81 -10.04 0.43
C LEU A 25 37.76 -10.46 -0.69
N SER A 26 38.68 -11.38 -0.39
CA SER A 26 39.53 -11.98 -1.43
C SER A 26 38.68 -12.81 -2.41
N ASP A 27 39.16 -12.96 -3.64
CA ASP A 27 38.45 -13.75 -4.66
C ASP A 27 38.20 -15.19 -4.19
N ALA A 28 39.11 -15.76 -3.39
CA ALA A 28 38.96 -17.09 -2.79
C ALA A 28 37.85 -17.15 -1.73
N GLU A 29 37.70 -16.12 -0.90
CA GLU A 29 36.60 -16.05 0.08
C GLU A 29 35.25 -15.87 -0.62
N ARG A 30 35.23 -15.07 -1.69
CA ARG A 30 34.04 -14.86 -2.52
C ARG A 30 33.58 -16.16 -3.18
N GLU A 31 34.50 -16.90 -3.79
CA GLU A 31 34.20 -18.19 -4.43
C GLU A 31 33.75 -19.23 -3.40
N ALA A 32 34.34 -19.25 -2.20
CA ALA A 32 33.91 -20.12 -1.10
C ALA A 32 32.49 -19.79 -0.62
N ILE A 33 32.14 -18.51 -0.52
CA ILE A 33 30.79 -18.06 -0.15
C ILE A 33 29.78 -18.42 -1.24
N GLU A 34 30.10 -18.19 -2.51
CA GLU A 34 29.23 -18.53 -3.64
C GLU A 34 28.98 -20.05 -3.74
N SER A 35 30.02 -20.86 -3.55
CA SER A 35 29.91 -22.32 -3.47
C SER A 35 29.03 -22.76 -2.29
N ARG A 36 29.16 -22.11 -1.13
CA ARG A 36 28.33 -22.40 0.04
C ARG A 36 26.86 -22.07 -0.22
N ILE A 37 26.57 -20.93 -0.87
CA ILE A 37 25.21 -20.54 -1.25
C ILE A 37 24.58 -21.58 -2.19
N GLN A 38 25.31 -22.03 -3.22
CA GLN A 38 24.81 -23.06 -4.14
C GLN A 38 24.52 -24.40 -3.43
N SER A 39 25.38 -24.79 -2.49
CA SER A 39 25.16 -26.01 -1.69
C SER A 39 23.88 -25.94 -0.87
N LEU A 40 23.63 -24.78 -0.23
CA LEU A 40 22.43 -24.55 0.58
C LEU A 40 21.17 -24.51 -0.28
N GLN A 41 21.22 -23.91 -1.47
CA GLN A 41 20.10 -23.92 -2.42
C GLN A 41 19.72 -25.34 -2.86
N THR A 42 20.73 -26.19 -3.11
CA THR A 42 20.50 -27.59 -3.47
C THR A 42 19.91 -28.38 -2.31
N GLU A 43 20.41 -28.18 -1.10
CA GLU A 43 19.88 -28.80 0.13
C GLU A 43 18.41 -28.40 0.36
N LEU A 44 18.08 -27.12 0.18
CA LEU A 44 16.72 -26.60 0.33
C LEU A 44 15.76 -27.19 -0.73
N GLN A 45 16.23 -27.38 -1.97
CA GLN A 45 15.48 -28.10 -3.00
C GLN A 45 15.22 -29.57 -2.62
N GLN A 46 16.22 -30.26 -2.07
CA GLN A 46 16.06 -31.65 -1.64
C GLN A 46 15.09 -31.79 -0.47
N LEU A 47 15.15 -30.87 0.51
CA LEU A 47 14.22 -30.86 1.64
C LEU A 47 12.78 -30.58 1.18
N ARG A 48 12.58 -29.65 0.24
CA ARG A 48 11.27 -29.42 -0.40
C ARG A 48 10.76 -30.65 -1.13
N GLY A 49 11.63 -31.36 -1.86
CA GLY A 49 11.30 -32.62 -2.53
C GLY A 49 10.84 -33.68 -1.53
N ARG A 50 11.55 -33.83 -0.40
CA ARG A 50 11.15 -34.75 0.66
C ARG A 50 9.81 -34.40 1.30
N LEU A 51 9.56 -33.11 1.55
CA LEU A 51 8.26 -32.66 2.09
C LEU A 51 7.10 -33.03 1.15
N ARG A 52 7.34 -32.93 -0.17
CA ARG A 52 6.38 -33.32 -1.20
C ARG A 52 6.16 -34.83 -1.29
N ASP A 53 7.23 -35.62 -1.12
CA ASP A 53 7.18 -37.08 -1.18
C ASP A 53 6.65 -37.74 0.11
N ASP A 54 6.72 -37.06 1.26
CA ASP A 54 6.22 -37.54 2.57
C ASP A 54 4.72 -37.26 2.78
N THR A 55 4.05 -36.71 1.76
CA THR A 55 2.58 -36.65 1.73
C THR A 55 2.07 -38.05 1.36
N PRO A 56 1.28 -38.74 2.21
CA PRO A 56 0.90 -40.11 1.97
C PRO A 56 0.18 -40.25 0.62
N SER A 57 0.69 -41.16 -0.21
CA SER A 57 0.19 -41.45 -1.54
C SER A 57 -1.26 -41.93 -1.50
N VAL A 58 -2.21 -41.00 -1.62
CA VAL A 58 -3.53 -41.32 -2.14
C VAL A 58 -3.32 -41.72 -3.60
N GLN A 59 -3.79 -42.93 -3.93
CA GLN A 59 -3.75 -43.47 -5.27
C GLN A 59 -4.18 -42.40 -6.28
N ARG A 60 -3.39 -42.23 -7.35
CA ARG A 60 -3.71 -41.39 -8.52
C ARG A 60 -5.01 -41.85 -9.20
N THR A 61 -6.15 -41.52 -8.60
CA THR A 61 -7.37 -41.19 -9.31
C THR A 61 -7.25 -39.74 -9.76
N ALA A 62 -7.75 -39.42 -10.95
CA ALA A 62 -7.75 -38.06 -11.48
C ALA A 62 -8.23 -37.10 -10.38
N VAL A 63 -7.33 -36.22 -9.95
CA VAL A 63 -7.59 -35.20 -8.94
C VAL A 63 -8.70 -34.31 -9.53
N PRO A 64 -9.84 -34.13 -8.83
CA PRO A 64 -10.89 -33.23 -9.28
C PRO A 64 -10.31 -31.84 -9.52
N ALA A 65 -10.80 -31.12 -10.52
CA ALA A 65 -10.33 -29.76 -10.83
C ALA A 65 -10.44 -28.80 -9.61
N GLU A 66 -11.36 -29.08 -8.68
CA GLU A 66 -11.54 -28.34 -7.43
C GLU A 66 -10.33 -28.48 -6.49
N ASP A 67 -9.75 -29.68 -6.38
CA ASP A 67 -8.65 -30.01 -5.45
C ASP A 67 -7.31 -29.43 -5.95
N HIS A 68 -7.12 -29.37 -7.27
CA HIS A 68 -5.99 -28.64 -7.89
C HIS A 68 -6.08 -27.12 -7.69
N GLN A 69 -7.28 -26.54 -7.76
CA GLN A 69 -7.50 -25.10 -7.61
C GLN A 69 -7.32 -24.63 -6.17
N GLU A 70 -7.77 -25.42 -5.20
CA GLU A 70 -7.58 -25.14 -3.77
C GLU A 70 -6.08 -25.13 -3.42
N THR A 71 -5.31 -26.08 -3.97
CA THR A 71 -3.85 -26.15 -3.77
C THR A 71 -3.11 -24.92 -4.34
N GLU A 72 -3.43 -24.48 -5.57
CA GLU A 72 -2.77 -23.32 -6.19
C GLU A 72 -3.03 -22.01 -5.43
N LEU A 73 -4.24 -21.85 -4.90
CA LEU A 73 -4.62 -20.71 -4.09
C LEU A 73 -3.87 -20.68 -2.75
N GLU A 74 -3.81 -21.81 -2.05
CA GLU A 74 -3.05 -21.93 -0.80
C GLU A 74 -1.57 -21.61 -1.00
N GLU A 75 -0.96 -22.15 -2.06
CA GLU A 75 0.44 -21.86 -2.43
C GLU A 75 0.66 -20.36 -2.68
N SER A 76 -0.26 -19.70 -3.39
CA SER A 76 -0.21 -18.27 -3.69
C SER A 76 -0.23 -17.37 -2.44
N VAL A 77 -1.15 -17.67 -1.51
CA VAL A 77 -1.31 -16.91 -0.27
C VAL A 77 -0.10 -17.15 0.64
N ALA A 78 0.35 -18.41 0.75
CA ALA A 78 1.53 -18.77 1.51
C ALA A 78 2.80 -18.10 0.96
N GLU A 79 2.95 -18.02 -0.36
CA GLU A 79 4.07 -17.32 -1.02
C GLU A 79 4.09 -15.83 -0.61
N ARG A 80 2.93 -15.16 -0.59
CA ARG A 80 2.84 -13.77 -0.12
C ARG A 80 3.40 -13.59 1.27
N ARG A 81 2.87 -14.39 2.20
CA ARG A 81 3.20 -14.31 3.62
C ARG A 81 4.69 -14.54 3.82
N MET A 82 5.27 -15.50 3.09
CA MET A 82 6.71 -15.76 3.11
C MET A 82 7.52 -14.54 2.62
N LEU A 83 7.10 -13.90 1.52
CA LEU A 83 7.79 -12.72 0.96
C LEU A 83 7.67 -11.50 1.88
N GLU A 84 6.50 -11.26 2.47
CA GLU A 84 6.27 -10.18 3.44
C GLU A 84 7.14 -10.38 4.69
N ARG A 85 7.14 -11.57 5.29
CA ARG A 85 8.02 -11.91 6.43
C ARG A 85 9.50 -11.80 6.09
N ALA A 86 9.91 -12.15 4.86
CA ALA A 86 11.28 -11.99 4.41
C ALA A 86 11.68 -10.50 4.27
N SER A 87 10.74 -9.66 3.85
CA SER A 87 10.91 -8.21 3.80
C SER A 87 11.00 -7.61 5.21
N GLU A 88 10.12 -8.01 6.13
CA GLU A 88 10.09 -7.51 7.52
C GLU A 88 11.37 -7.85 8.29
N ARG A 89 11.97 -9.01 8.05
CA ARG A 89 13.28 -9.38 8.61
C ARG A 89 14.46 -8.62 8.03
N ASN A 90 14.29 -7.91 6.91
CA ASN A 90 15.34 -7.11 6.31
C ASN A 90 15.25 -5.66 6.81
N PRO A 91 16.21 -5.19 7.64
CA PRO A 91 16.15 -3.84 8.23
C PRO A 91 16.24 -2.70 7.21
N PHE A 92 16.58 -3.00 5.95
CA PHE A 92 16.62 -2.04 4.85
C PHE A 92 15.42 -2.13 3.90
N ALA A 93 14.52 -3.08 4.10
CA ALA A 93 13.34 -3.24 3.27
C ALA A 93 12.14 -2.46 3.81
N ILE A 94 11.28 -2.02 2.88
CA ILE A 94 9.98 -1.44 3.19
C ILE A 94 8.94 -2.43 2.66
N THR A 95 8.10 -2.95 3.56
CA THR A 95 7.01 -3.85 3.18
C THR A 95 5.82 -3.04 2.69
N ALA A 96 5.35 -3.33 1.48
CA ALA A 96 4.20 -2.64 0.91
C ALA A 96 2.91 -3.00 1.67
N HIS A 97 2.05 -2.01 1.90
CA HIS A 97 0.78 -2.22 2.61
C HIS A 97 -0.41 -2.19 1.66
N ARG A 98 -0.71 -1.03 1.06
CA ARG A 98 -1.62 -0.90 -0.09
C ARG A 98 -0.80 -0.77 -1.37
N ARG A 99 -1.47 -0.70 -2.52
CA ARG A 99 -0.79 -0.49 -3.82
C ARG A 99 -0.03 0.84 -3.81
N ASN A 100 1.24 0.80 -4.19
CA ASN A 100 2.05 1.98 -4.45
C ASN A 100 1.96 2.32 -5.94
N TYR A 101 1.62 3.57 -6.26
CA TYR A 101 1.46 4.01 -7.64
C TYR A 101 1.86 5.47 -7.86
N LEU A 102 2.21 5.77 -9.10
CA LEU A 102 2.42 7.12 -9.63
C LEU A 102 1.67 7.21 -10.96
N LEU A 103 0.73 8.14 -11.05
CA LEU A 103 -0.08 8.45 -12.23
C LEU A 103 0.30 9.85 -12.70
N PRO A 104 1.26 9.99 -13.62
CA PRO A 104 1.66 11.29 -14.14
C PRO A 104 0.50 12.01 -14.85
N MET A 105 -0.40 11.26 -15.48
CA MET A 105 -1.57 11.81 -16.17
C MET A 105 -2.84 11.45 -15.39
N SER A 106 -3.29 12.35 -14.51
CA SER A 106 -4.56 12.24 -13.79
C SER A 106 -5.49 13.38 -14.22
N TYR A 107 -6.42 13.07 -15.12
CA TYR A 107 -7.40 14.03 -15.64
C TYR A 107 -8.67 14.00 -14.81
N THR A 108 -9.15 15.17 -14.35
CA THR A 108 -10.45 15.35 -13.70
C THR A 108 -11.37 16.28 -14.49
N ALA A 109 -12.62 15.89 -14.67
CA ALA A 109 -13.58 16.66 -15.48
C ALA A 109 -14.04 17.97 -14.79
N ARG A 110 -13.96 18.06 -13.47
CA ARG A 110 -14.41 19.24 -12.70
C ARG A 110 -13.51 19.41 -11.47
N PRO A 111 -12.27 19.91 -11.64
CA PRO A 111 -11.39 20.15 -10.51
C PRO A 111 -12.01 21.17 -9.54
N SER A 112 -11.60 21.12 -8.28
CA SER A 112 -12.01 22.08 -7.26
C SER A 112 -10.94 23.15 -7.09
N ASP A 113 -11.33 24.41 -7.12
CA ASP A 113 -10.43 25.54 -6.86
C ASP A 113 -10.35 25.85 -5.35
N ARG A 114 -11.09 25.11 -4.51
CA ARG A 114 -11.24 25.32 -3.06
C ARG A 114 -9.90 25.51 -2.35
N THR A 115 -8.87 24.78 -2.76
CA THR A 115 -7.55 24.80 -2.12
C THR A 115 -6.54 25.77 -2.74
N LEU A 116 -6.85 26.36 -3.89
CA LEU A 116 -5.95 27.30 -4.60
C LEU A 116 -6.30 28.75 -4.30
N ASN A 117 -7.58 29.04 -4.04
CA ASN A 117 -8.08 30.40 -3.80
C ASN A 117 -7.95 30.87 -2.33
N SER A 118 -7.30 30.10 -1.45
CA SER A 118 -7.16 30.46 -0.03
C SER A 118 -6.17 31.60 0.25
N GLY A 119 -5.43 32.07 -0.76
CA GLY A 119 -4.37 33.07 -0.65
C GLY A 119 -4.68 34.48 -1.21
N GLY A 120 -5.87 34.70 -1.78
CA GLY A 120 -6.27 35.99 -2.35
C GLY A 120 -5.99 36.18 -3.84
N ASP A 121 -5.21 35.29 -4.46
CA ASP A 121 -5.09 35.20 -5.92
C ASP A 121 -6.17 34.23 -6.46
N GLU A 122 -6.91 34.65 -7.51
CA GLU A 122 -7.86 33.79 -8.22
C GLU A 122 -7.08 32.80 -9.10
N ALA A 123 -6.65 31.68 -8.50
CA ALA A 123 -5.97 30.60 -9.19
C ALA A 123 -6.95 29.46 -9.45
N SER A 124 -7.17 29.13 -10.72
CA SER A 124 -8.00 27.98 -11.12
C SER A 124 -7.18 26.70 -11.15
N ALA A 125 -7.79 25.60 -10.70
CA ALA A 125 -7.20 24.28 -10.79
C ALA A 125 -7.26 23.77 -12.23
N ASP A 126 -6.12 23.27 -12.70
CA ASP A 126 -6.04 22.55 -13.95
C ASP A 126 -6.75 21.21 -13.84
N ARG A 127 -7.27 20.78 -14.99
CA ARG A 127 -7.90 19.46 -15.14
C ARG A 127 -6.90 18.33 -15.08
N MET A 128 -5.61 18.60 -15.34
CA MET A 128 -4.56 17.59 -15.32
C MET A 128 -3.73 17.73 -14.05
N GLU A 129 -3.55 16.62 -13.34
CA GLU A 129 -2.74 16.52 -12.14
C GLU A 129 -1.79 15.33 -12.25
N MET A 130 -0.74 15.35 -11.44
CA MET A 130 -0.06 14.12 -11.05
C MET A 130 -0.72 13.58 -9.79
N GLN A 131 -1.01 12.28 -9.76
CA GLN A 131 -1.55 11.61 -8.59
C GLN A 131 -0.62 10.49 -8.16
N PHE A 132 -0.34 10.35 -6.88
CA PHE A 132 0.45 9.22 -6.39
C PHE A 132 -0.01 8.74 -5.03
N GLN A 133 0.27 7.47 -4.77
CA GLN A 133 0.05 6.84 -3.48
C GLN A 133 1.31 6.12 -3.04
N PHE A 134 1.74 6.43 -1.82
CA PHE A 134 2.74 5.67 -1.09
C PHE A 134 2.04 4.91 0.04
N SER A 135 2.38 3.63 0.23
CA SER A 135 1.80 2.83 1.30
C SER A 135 2.76 1.74 1.76
N ALA A 136 3.08 1.79 3.05
CA ALA A 136 4.00 0.87 3.71
C ALA A 136 3.42 0.36 5.04
N LYS A 137 3.84 -0.83 5.45
CA LYS A 137 3.58 -1.38 6.79
C LYS A 137 4.89 -1.78 7.45
N PHE A 138 4.89 -1.72 8.77
CA PHE A 138 5.98 -2.09 9.63
C PHE A 138 5.42 -2.96 10.74
N GLU A 139 6.03 -4.12 10.95
CA GLU A 139 5.70 -4.99 12.06
C GLU A 139 6.15 -4.33 13.37
N LEU A 140 5.24 -4.27 14.34
CA LEU A 140 5.51 -3.75 15.69
C LEU A 140 5.71 -4.91 16.68
N ILE A 141 4.87 -5.94 16.57
CA ILE A 141 4.87 -7.11 17.44
C ILE A 141 4.51 -8.33 16.59
N ASP A 142 5.44 -9.26 16.48
CA ASP A 142 5.33 -10.56 15.81
C ASP A 142 4.79 -11.63 16.77
N ASP A 143 3.76 -12.38 16.35
CA ASP A 143 3.28 -13.64 16.98
C ASP A 143 2.98 -13.56 18.50
N LYS A 144 2.51 -12.41 19.00
CA LYS A 144 2.20 -12.24 20.45
C LYS A 144 0.78 -11.79 20.73
N LEU A 145 -0.06 -11.61 19.72
CA LEU A 145 -1.49 -11.44 19.93
C LEU A 145 -2.18 -12.80 20.06
N PRO A 146 -3.34 -12.89 20.73
CA PRO A 146 -4.15 -14.10 20.73
C PRO A 146 -4.46 -14.57 19.30
N ALA A 147 -4.54 -15.88 19.09
CA ALA A 147 -4.77 -16.52 17.79
C ALA A 147 -3.69 -16.20 16.74
N ASP A 148 -2.42 -16.15 17.18
CA ASP A 148 -1.24 -15.98 16.32
C ASP A 148 -1.36 -14.73 15.43
N GLY A 149 -1.86 -13.65 16.02
CA GLY A 149 -2.04 -12.37 15.34
C GLY A 149 -0.80 -11.49 15.42
N ASP A 150 -0.61 -10.71 14.36
CA ASP A 150 0.51 -9.79 14.21
C ASP A 150 0.02 -8.35 14.38
N LEU A 151 0.83 -7.51 15.05
CA LEU A 151 0.55 -6.09 15.21
C LEU A 151 1.42 -5.27 14.27
N TYR A 152 0.79 -4.42 13.47
CA TYR A 152 1.47 -3.58 12.50
C TYR A 152 1.16 -2.10 12.71
N PHE A 153 2.10 -1.26 12.29
CA PHE A 153 1.88 0.13 11.94
C PHE A 153 1.83 0.27 10.42
N GLY A 154 0.74 0.81 9.91
CA GLY A 154 0.56 1.16 8.50
C GLY A 154 0.63 2.66 8.29
N TYR A 155 1.17 3.08 7.15
CA TYR A 155 1.09 4.45 6.69
C TYR A 155 0.77 4.49 5.21
N THR A 156 -0.34 5.14 4.87
CA THR A 156 -0.71 5.44 3.48
C THR A 156 -0.77 6.94 3.27
N GLN A 157 -0.22 7.42 2.17
CA GLN A 157 -0.32 8.81 1.74
C GLN A 157 -0.80 8.86 0.30
N ARG A 158 -1.82 9.68 0.02
CA ARG A 158 -2.30 9.98 -1.34
C ARG A 158 -2.15 11.46 -1.61
N SER A 159 -1.58 11.82 -2.75
CA SER A 159 -1.37 13.23 -3.11
C SER A 159 -1.87 13.51 -4.53
N TRP A 160 -2.48 14.70 -4.68
CA TRP A 160 -2.93 15.30 -5.94
C TRP A 160 -2.14 16.58 -6.16
N TRP A 161 -1.27 16.56 -7.16
CA TRP A 161 -0.33 17.61 -7.45
C TRP A 161 -0.66 18.30 -8.76
N GLN A 162 -0.85 19.62 -8.74
CA GLN A 162 -1.05 20.46 -9.91
C GLN A 162 0.28 20.69 -10.64
N ALA A 163 1.05 19.63 -10.93
CA ALA A 163 2.40 19.71 -11.49
C ALA A 163 2.48 20.55 -12.77
N TYR A 164 1.41 20.53 -13.57
CA TYR A 164 1.30 21.21 -14.84
C TYR A 164 0.75 22.64 -14.77
N ASN A 165 0.21 23.05 -13.61
CA ASN A 165 -0.38 24.37 -13.42
C ASN A 165 0.70 25.40 -13.07
N THR A 166 1.50 25.77 -14.07
CA THR A 166 2.61 26.71 -13.89
C THR A 166 2.12 28.11 -13.51
N ASP A 167 0.90 28.47 -13.92
CA ASP A 167 0.29 29.77 -13.61
C ASP A 167 0.02 29.92 -12.11
N ALA A 168 -0.31 28.82 -11.43
CA ALA A 168 -0.46 28.75 -9.97
C ALA A 168 0.82 28.32 -9.21
N SER A 169 1.98 28.26 -9.87
CA SER A 169 3.26 27.76 -9.31
C SER A 169 3.27 26.27 -8.91
N SER A 170 2.53 25.45 -9.64
CA SER A 170 2.48 23.98 -9.52
C SER A 170 2.25 23.45 -8.09
N PRO A 171 1.20 23.88 -7.37
CA PRO A 171 1.00 23.54 -5.96
C PRO A 171 0.43 22.13 -5.76
N PHE A 172 0.60 21.56 -4.58
CA PHE A 172 -0.19 20.40 -4.17
C PHE A 172 -1.63 20.84 -3.90
N ARG A 173 -2.58 20.32 -4.68
CA ARG A 173 -4.00 20.60 -4.46
C ARG A 173 -4.51 19.88 -3.23
N GLU A 174 -4.02 18.68 -2.95
CA GLU A 174 -4.40 17.91 -1.76
C GLU A 174 -3.36 16.83 -1.43
N THR A 175 -3.18 16.55 -0.15
CA THR A 175 -2.53 15.33 0.34
C THR A 175 -3.38 14.75 1.46
N ASN A 176 -3.61 13.45 1.48
CA ASN A 176 -4.24 12.75 2.58
C ASN A 176 -3.22 11.82 3.24
N TYR A 177 -3.10 11.97 4.55
CA TYR A 177 -2.23 11.22 5.44
C TYR A 177 -3.09 10.22 6.20
N GLU A 178 -2.78 8.94 6.10
CA GLU A 178 -3.60 7.86 6.65
C GLU A 178 -2.72 6.85 7.42
N PRO A 179 -2.26 7.21 8.64
CA PRO A 179 -1.65 6.26 9.54
C PRO A 179 -2.69 5.33 10.17
N GLU A 180 -2.28 4.10 10.44
CA GLU A 180 -3.09 3.12 11.15
C GLU A 180 -2.25 2.19 12.02
N ILE A 181 -2.83 1.72 13.12
CA ILE A 181 -2.33 0.58 13.89
C ILE A 181 -3.35 -0.53 13.76
N PHE A 182 -2.91 -1.72 13.38
CA PHE A 182 -3.83 -2.82 13.13
C PHE A 182 -3.29 -4.17 13.61
N ALA A 183 -4.21 -4.99 14.07
CA ALA A 183 -3.98 -6.41 14.31
C ALA A 183 -4.44 -7.18 13.07
N ASP A 184 -3.58 -8.03 12.54
CA ASP A 184 -3.85 -8.92 11.40
C ASP A 184 -3.91 -10.36 11.89
N PHE A 185 -4.91 -11.10 11.41
CA PHE A 185 -5.13 -12.50 11.78
C PHE A 185 -5.22 -13.31 10.50
N ASP A 186 -4.26 -14.21 10.32
CA ASP A 186 -4.28 -15.17 9.23
C ASP A 186 -5.42 -16.19 9.45
N ASN A 187 -6.13 -16.50 8.37
CA ASN A 187 -7.23 -17.46 8.37
C ASN A 187 -7.11 -18.39 7.15
N ASP A 188 -7.81 -19.53 7.21
CA ASP A 188 -7.83 -20.56 6.18
C ASP A 188 -9.20 -21.27 6.04
N TRP A 189 -10.25 -20.75 6.69
CA TRP A 189 -11.56 -21.38 6.63
C TRP A 189 -12.28 -21.08 5.31
N THR A 190 -12.96 -22.10 4.76
CA THR A 190 -13.62 -22.03 3.45
C THR A 190 -15.15 -22.16 3.58
N ILE A 191 -15.88 -21.34 2.82
CA ILE A 191 -17.35 -21.41 2.67
C ILE A 191 -17.74 -21.21 1.21
N ALA A 192 -18.54 -22.13 0.66
CA ALA A 192 -19.04 -22.05 -0.73
C ALA A 192 -17.95 -21.75 -1.78
N GLY A 193 -16.76 -22.33 -1.62
CA GLY A 193 -15.59 -22.15 -2.49
C GLY A 193 -14.79 -20.86 -2.24
N TRP A 194 -15.18 -20.02 -1.29
CA TRP A 194 -14.43 -18.84 -0.88
C TRP A 194 -13.65 -19.12 0.40
N THR A 195 -12.34 -18.91 0.36
CA THR A 195 -11.45 -19.04 1.52
C THR A 195 -11.21 -17.66 2.12
N ASN A 196 -11.47 -17.51 3.42
CA ASN A 196 -11.09 -16.30 4.16
C ASN A 196 -9.60 -16.39 4.49
N ILE A 197 -8.80 -15.50 3.94
CA ILE A 197 -7.33 -15.57 4.07
C ILE A 197 -6.79 -14.68 5.19
N HIS A 198 -7.47 -13.59 5.52
CA HIS A 198 -7.13 -12.81 6.71
C HIS A 198 -8.28 -11.92 7.15
N ASN A 199 -8.26 -11.57 8.43
CA ASN A 199 -9.09 -10.55 9.03
C ASN A 199 -8.20 -9.53 9.74
N ARG A 200 -8.45 -8.25 9.49
CA ARG A 200 -7.68 -7.15 10.08
C ARG A 200 -8.60 -6.22 10.85
N ILE A 201 -8.22 -5.86 12.07
CA ILE A 201 -8.88 -4.83 12.87
C ILE A 201 -7.92 -3.64 13.00
N SER A 202 -8.34 -2.48 12.52
CA SER A 202 -7.51 -1.28 12.41
C SER A 202 -8.08 -0.08 13.15
N LEU A 203 -7.24 0.58 13.94
CA LEU A 203 -7.46 1.96 14.38
C LEU A 203 -6.78 2.88 13.38
N ASN A 204 -7.60 3.63 12.65
CA ASN A 204 -7.19 4.43 11.51
C ASN A 204 -7.48 5.91 11.76
N HIS A 205 -6.48 6.75 11.49
CA HIS A 205 -6.65 8.20 11.40
C HIS A 205 -6.46 8.59 9.95
N GLN A 206 -7.30 9.48 9.42
CA GLN A 206 -7.08 10.08 8.11
C GLN A 206 -7.29 11.58 8.19
N SER A 207 -6.32 12.35 7.72
CA SER A 207 -6.41 13.81 7.65
C SER A 207 -5.70 14.37 6.43
N ASN A 208 -5.96 15.62 6.08
CA ASN A 208 -5.29 16.28 4.96
C ASN A 208 -4.14 17.22 5.36
N GLY A 209 -3.87 17.35 6.67
CA GLY A 209 -2.81 18.20 7.20
C GLY A 209 -2.98 19.70 6.92
N ARG A 210 -4.19 20.13 6.55
CA ARG A 210 -4.54 21.55 6.37
C ARG A 210 -5.08 22.14 7.69
N SER A 211 -5.40 23.43 7.68
CA SER A 211 -5.95 24.16 8.82
C SER A 211 -7.18 24.98 8.42
N GLY A 212 -7.95 25.40 9.44
CA GLY A 212 -9.17 26.21 9.26
C GLY A 212 -10.20 25.53 8.37
N ASP A 213 -10.91 26.30 7.54
CA ASP A 213 -12.00 25.82 6.69
C ASP A 213 -11.59 24.74 5.67
N MET A 214 -10.28 24.57 5.45
CA MET A 214 -9.71 23.56 4.54
C MET A 214 -9.26 22.30 5.26
N SER A 215 -9.24 22.30 6.60
CA SER A 215 -8.93 21.13 7.41
C SER A 215 -9.97 20.05 7.19
N ARG A 216 -9.53 18.81 7.01
CA ARG A 216 -10.40 17.63 6.95
C ARG A 216 -9.74 16.52 7.72
N SER A 217 -10.48 15.88 8.61
CA SER A 217 -10.03 14.71 9.34
C SER A 217 -11.17 13.86 9.87
N TRP A 218 -10.86 12.61 10.17
CA TRP A 218 -11.74 11.68 10.86
C TRP A 218 -10.94 10.48 11.38
N ASN A 219 -11.52 9.80 12.36
CA ASN A 219 -10.95 8.61 12.98
C ASN A 219 -11.90 7.42 12.81
N ARG A 220 -11.37 6.22 12.56
CA ARG A 220 -12.15 5.03 12.23
C ARG A 220 -11.64 3.78 12.92
N LEU A 221 -12.57 2.92 13.33
CA LEU A 221 -12.30 1.51 13.59
C LEU A 221 -12.73 0.72 12.35
N ILE A 222 -11.81 -0.01 11.71
CA ILE A 222 -12.06 -0.71 10.45
C ILE A 222 -11.87 -2.21 10.67
N LEU A 223 -12.85 -3.01 10.24
CA LEU A 223 -12.69 -4.46 10.10
C LEU A 223 -12.52 -4.76 8.61
N THR A 224 -11.39 -5.34 8.20
CA THR A 224 -11.19 -5.81 6.82
C THR A 224 -11.16 -7.32 6.79
N SER A 225 -12.03 -7.94 6.01
CA SER A 225 -12.07 -9.38 5.76
C SER A 225 -11.81 -9.65 4.29
N THR A 226 -10.79 -10.45 3.99
CA THR A 226 -10.42 -10.78 2.61
C THR A 226 -10.71 -12.23 2.30
N PHE A 227 -11.47 -12.45 1.24
CA PHE A 227 -11.87 -13.75 0.73
C PHE A 227 -11.30 -13.94 -0.66
N VAL A 228 -10.90 -15.15 -0.99
CA VAL A 228 -10.38 -15.49 -2.31
C VAL A 228 -11.04 -16.74 -2.83
N ASN A 229 -11.18 -16.83 -4.16
CA ASN A 229 -11.69 -18.00 -4.86
C ASN A 229 -11.04 -18.01 -6.25
N ASP A 230 -10.12 -18.94 -6.47
CA ASP A 230 -9.32 -19.03 -7.69
C ASP A 230 -8.65 -17.68 -8.04
N THR A 231 -9.07 -17.05 -9.13
CA THR A 231 -8.52 -15.80 -9.64
C THR A 231 -9.22 -14.58 -9.04
N TRP A 232 -10.21 -14.75 -8.18
CA TRP A 232 -10.98 -13.67 -7.57
C TRP A 232 -10.57 -13.40 -6.13
N ALA A 233 -10.63 -12.13 -5.75
CA ALA A 233 -10.62 -11.70 -4.36
C ALA A 233 -11.79 -10.77 -4.08
N VAL A 234 -12.36 -10.88 -2.89
CA VAL A 234 -13.37 -9.96 -2.35
C VAL A 234 -12.88 -9.48 -1.00
N SER A 235 -12.81 -8.17 -0.81
CA SER A 235 -12.49 -7.54 0.46
C SER A 235 -13.68 -6.74 0.94
N LEU A 236 -14.10 -6.98 2.17
CA LEU A 236 -15.15 -6.24 2.87
C LEU A 236 -14.49 -5.44 3.98
N ALA A 237 -14.63 -4.13 3.93
CA ALA A 237 -14.02 -3.22 4.90
C ALA A 237 -15.06 -2.29 5.54
N PRO A 238 -16.04 -2.79 6.31
CA PRO A 238 -16.89 -1.93 7.12
C PRO A 238 -16.04 -1.14 8.13
N PHE A 239 -16.46 0.10 8.37
CA PHE A 239 -15.82 0.97 9.34
C PHE A 239 -16.84 1.73 10.17
N TRP A 240 -16.47 1.96 11.43
CA TRP A 240 -17.21 2.82 12.34
C TRP A 240 -16.40 4.10 12.56
N ARG A 241 -17.03 5.25 12.31
CA ARG A 241 -16.45 6.56 12.64
C ARG A 241 -16.41 6.72 14.15
N ILE A 242 -15.22 6.99 14.69
CA ILE A 242 -15.04 7.31 16.09
C ILE A 242 -15.53 8.76 16.29
N PRO A 243 -16.53 9.00 17.18
CA PRO A 243 -17.09 10.33 17.36
C PRO A 243 -16.05 11.35 17.84
N GLU A 244 -16.14 12.55 17.28
CA GLU A 244 -15.34 13.72 17.64
C GLU A 244 -16.24 14.76 18.32
N SER A 245 -15.65 15.72 19.04
CA SER A 245 -16.44 16.82 19.61
C SER A 245 -16.92 17.75 18.49
N GLU A 246 -18.09 18.38 18.62
CA GLU A 246 -18.60 19.29 17.58
C GLU A 246 -17.63 20.44 17.26
N SER A 247 -16.82 20.87 18.25
CA SER A 247 -15.82 21.94 18.04
C SER A 247 -14.56 21.48 17.32
N ASP A 248 -14.31 20.17 17.24
CA ASP A 248 -13.13 19.58 16.62
C ASP A 248 -13.48 18.79 15.33
N ASP A 249 -14.75 18.77 14.92
CA ASP A 249 -15.22 18.01 13.76
C ASP A 249 -15.15 18.85 12.48
N ASP A 250 -14.09 18.61 11.69
CA ASP A 250 -13.83 19.29 10.42
C ASP A 250 -14.83 18.94 9.30
N ASN A 251 -15.56 17.83 9.42
CA ASN A 251 -16.44 17.30 8.38
C ASN A 251 -17.55 16.41 9.01
N PRO A 252 -18.52 17.02 9.71
CA PRO A 252 -19.52 16.27 10.49
C PRO A 252 -20.44 15.41 9.64
N ASP A 253 -20.61 15.73 8.37
CA ASP A 253 -21.47 15.04 7.42
C ASP A 253 -20.71 14.04 6.52
N ILE A 254 -19.44 13.70 6.81
CA ILE A 254 -18.63 12.81 5.96
C ILE A 254 -19.29 11.45 5.69
N GLU A 255 -20.02 10.89 6.66
CA GLU A 255 -20.73 9.62 6.53
C GLU A 255 -21.89 9.69 5.53
N HIS A 256 -22.45 10.89 5.26
CA HIS A 256 -23.46 11.07 4.22
C HIS A 256 -22.90 10.88 2.81
N PHE A 257 -21.58 10.94 2.62
CA PHE A 257 -20.95 10.84 1.30
C PHE A 257 -20.11 9.59 1.15
N VAL A 258 -19.31 9.29 2.18
CA VAL A 258 -18.34 8.19 2.17
C VAL A 258 -18.95 6.89 2.71
N GLY A 259 -20.03 7.00 3.49
CA GLY A 259 -20.75 5.84 4.03
C GLY A 259 -20.03 5.17 5.18
N TYR A 260 -20.17 3.84 5.25
CA TYR A 260 -19.83 3.01 6.41
C TYR A 260 -18.94 1.80 6.07
N GLY A 261 -18.48 1.70 4.83
CA GLY A 261 -17.66 0.59 4.40
C GLY A 261 -17.24 0.66 2.95
N ASP A 262 -16.14 -0.02 2.65
CA ASP A 262 -15.67 -0.24 1.29
C ASP A 262 -15.86 -1.72 0.92
N VAL A 263 -16.33 -1.99 -0.28
CA VAL A 263 -16.39 -3.34 -0.87
C VAL A 263 -15.49 -3.36 -2.09
N THR A 264 -14.50 -4.25 -2.11
CA THR A 264 -13.59 -4.39 -3.25
C THR A 264 -13.69 -5.77 -3.85
N VAL A 265 -13.90 -5.85 -5.15
CA VAL A 265 -13.80 -7.09 -5.93
C VAL A 265 -12.61 -6.97 -6.85
N ALA A 266 -11.70 -7.92 -6.81
CA ALA A 266 -10.52 -7.96 -7.65
C ALA A 266 -10.43 -9.29 -8.39
N ARG A 267 -9.76 -9.28 -9.54
CA ARG A 267 -9.51 -10.46 -10.34
C ARG A 267 -8.14 -10.44 -10.99
N ARG A 268 -7.41 -11.55 -10.88
CA ARG A 268 -6.25 -11.87 -11.73
C ARG A 268 -6.73 -12.41 -13.08
N LEU A 269 -6.24 -11.81 -14.14
CA LEU A 269 -6.59 -12.12 -15.53
C LEU A 269 -5.41 -12.84 -16.21
N PHE A 270 -5.45 -12.93 -17.54
CA PHE A 270 -4.35 -13.47 -18.35
C PHE A 270 -3.05 -12.67 -18.14
N ASP A 271 -1.90 -13.34 -18.31
CA ASP A 271 -0.57 -12.74 -18.26
C ASP A 271 -0.30 -11.88 -17.01
N ASP A 272 -0.83 -12.30 -15.86
CA ASP A 272 -0.75 -11.58 -14.58
C ASP A 272 -1.33 -10.15 -14.64
N HIS A 273 -2.27 -9.88 -15.55
CA HIS A 273 -3.06 -8.64 -15.50
C HIS A 273 -3.98 -8.66 -14.28
N GLU A 274 -4.25 -7.51 -13.67
CA GLU A 274 -5.12 -7.40 -12.51
C GLU A 274 -6.17 -6.32 -12.74
N ALA A 275 -7.43 -6.63 -12.45
CA ALA A 275 -8.51 -5.66 -12.39
C ALA A 275 -9.09 -5.61 -10.98
N SER A 276 -9.42 -4.43 -10.46
CA SER A 276 -10.17 -4.30 -9.22
C SER A 276 -11.22 -3.21 -9.32
N LEU A 277 -12.33 -3.41 -8.62
CA LEU A 277 -13.41 -2.45 -8.50
C LEU A 277 -13.79 -2.33 -7.03
N MET A 278 -13.60 -1.12 -6.49
CA MET A 278 -14.01 -0.75 -5.14
C MET A 278 -15.26 0.11 -5.21
N TRP A 279 -16.23 -0.14 -4.34
CA TRP A 279 -17.40 0.69 -4.11
C TRP A 279 -17.47 1.15 -2.66
N ARG A 280 -17.94 2.37 -2.46
CA ARG A 280 -18.23 2.95 -1.15
C ARG A 280 -19.41 3.93 -1.24
N GLY A 281 -19.90 4.38 -0.09
CA GLY A 281 -20.91 5.41 -0.01
C GLY A 281 -22.06 5.06 0.90
N ASN A 282 -23.04 5.95 0.94
CA ASN A 282 -24.20 5.86 1.82
C ASN A 282 -25.48 5.69 0.97
N PRO A 283 -26.06 4.47 0.95
CA PRO A 283 -27.27 4.21 0.19
C PRO A 283 -28.50 5.03 0.63
N ASP A 284 -28.56 5.47 1.88
CA ASP A 284 -29.68 6.26 2.42
C ASP A 284 -29.68 7.68 1.86
N SER A 285 -28.50 8.32 1.80
CA SER A 285 -28.34 9.65 1.20
C SER A 285 -28.23 9.62 -0.32
N GLY A 286 -27.96 8.45 -0.92
CA GLY A 286 -27.79 8.26 -2.36
C GLY A 286 -26.41 8.67 -2.91
N HIS A 287 -25.45 9.02 -2.04
CA HIS A 287 -24.09 9.35 -2.45
C HIS A 287 -23.22 8.10 -2.50
N MET A 288 -22.66 7.83 -3.68
CA MET A 288 -21.81 6.66 -3.91
C MET A 288 -20.49 7.08 -4.58
N GLY A 289 -19.45 6.29 -4.34
CA GLY A 289 -18.14 6.38 -4.99
C GLY A 289 -17.69 5.01 -5.49
N ALA A 290 -17.02 4.98 -6.63
CA ALA A 290 -16.44 3.76 -7.18
C ALA A 290 -15.06 4.03 -7.79
N GLN A 291 -14.13 3.10 -7.57
CA GLN A 291 -12.78 3.13 -8.14
C GLN A 291 -12.52 1.83 -8.91
N PHE A 292 -12.23 1.96 -10.19
CA PHE A 292 -11.73 0.87 -11.02
C PHE A 292 -10.23 1.02 -11.21
N ASP A 293 -9.48 -0.06 -10.98
CA ASP A 293 -8.05 -0.14 -11.29
C ASP A 293 -7.81 -1.28 -12.26
N TYR A 294 -6.92 -1.03 -13.22
CA TYR A 294 -6.39 -2.06 -14.11
C TYR A 294 -4.87 -1.95 -14.16
N SER A 295 -4.16 -3.03 -13.89
CA SER A 295 -2.71 -3.08 -13.97
C SER A 295 -2.20 -4.28 -14.74
N TRP A 296 -1.03 -4.14 -15.35
CA TRP A 296 -0.38 -5.22 -16.10
C TRP A 296 1.13 -5.17 -15.94
N PRO A 297 1.83 -6.31 -16.01
CA PRO A 297 3.28 -6.33 -15.95
C PRO A 297 3.92 -5.49 -17.06
N LEU A 298 4.95 -4.70 -16.73
CA LEU A 298 5.77 -3.99 -17.73
C LEU A 298 7.22 -4.48 -17.70
N PHE A 299 7.94 -4.24 -16.60
CA PHE A 299 9.34 -4.67 -16.46
C PHE A 299 9.74 -4.75 -14.98
N GLY A 300 10.43 -5.83 -14.62
CA GLY A 300 10.81 -6.08 -13.23
C GLY A 300 9.59 -6.07 -12.31
N LYS A 301 9.59 -5.18 -11.32
CA LYS A 301 8.45 -4.98 -10.39
C LYS A 301 7.46 -3.90 -10.86
N ILE A 302 7.78 -3.17 -11.94
CA ILE A 302 6.95 -2.08 -12.43
C ILE A 302 5.82 -2.63 -13.29
N ARG A 303 4.62 -2.13 -13.03
CA ARG A 303 3.38 -2.46 -13.70
C ARG A 303 2.81 -1.20 -14.35
N GLY A 304 2.21 -1.33 -15.52
CA GLY A 304 1.37 -0.29 -16.10
C GLY A 304 0.09 -0.22 -15.30
N HIS A 305 -0.48 0.97 -15.13
CA HIS A 305 -1.64 1.17 -14.25
C HIS A 305 -2.58 2.24 -14.81
N VAL A 306 -3.85 1.88 -14.92
CA VAL A 306 -4.97 2.78 -15.17
C VAL A 306 -5.88 2.78 -13.94
N LEU A 307 -6.27 3.97 -13.48
CA LEU A 307 -7.22 4.17 -12.40
C LEU A 307 -8.37 5.03 -12.92
N TYR A 308 -9.61 4.63 -12.70
CA TYR A 308 -10.79 5.43 -12.98
C TYR A 308 -11.62 5.58 -11.72
N TYR A 309 -11.87 6.81 -11.30
CA TYR A 309 -12.69 7.13 -10.14
C TYR A 309 -13.96 7.86 -10.57
N HIS A 310 -15.09 7.48 -9.99
CA HIS A 310 -16.38 8.12 -10.20
C HIS A 310 -17.18 8.22 -8.91
N GLY A 311 -17.57 9.44 -8.52
CA GLY A 311 -18.46 9.69 -7.39
C GLY A 311 -17.79 10.44 -6.23
N TYR A 312 -18.29 10.23 -5.01
CA TYR A 312 -17.89 10.96 -3.81
C TYR A 312 -16.77 10.27 -3.03
N GLY A 313 -15.89 11.05 -2.39
CA GLY A 313 -14.83 10.51 -1.53
C GLY A 313 -13.54 10.12 -2.26
N ASP A 314 -13.22 10.76 -3.40
CA ASP A 314 -11.92 10.59 -4.09
C ASP A 314 -10.76 11.00 -3.18
N SER A 315 -10.91 12.16 -2.52
CA SER A 315 -9.99 12.73 -1.52
C SER A 315 -10.77 13.34 -0.37
N LEU A 316 -10.13 13.60 0.77
CA LEU A 316 -10.79 14.24 1.90
C LEU A 316 -11.32 15.63 1.56
N ILE A 317 -10.58 16.46 0.83
CA ILE A 317 -11.09 17.81 0.48
C ILE A 317 -12.26 17.79 -0.51
N ASP A 318 -12.42 16.70 -1.27
CA ASP A 318 -13.51 16.48 -2.22
C ASP A 318 -14.53 15.42 -1.72
N TYR A 319 -14.57 15.14 -0.41
CA TYR A 319 -15.49 14.12 0.12
C TYR A 319 -16.96 14.40 -0.23
N ASP A 320 -17.33 15.69 -0.22
CA ASP A 320 -18.65 16.24 -0.49
C ASP A 320 -18.89 16.57 -1.97
N ARG A 321 -17.98 16.17 -2.87
CA ARG A 321 -18.06 16.46 -4.31
C ARG A 321 -17.96 15.20 -5.14
N SER A 322 -18.84 15.07 -6.13
CA SER A 322 -18.72 14.03 -7.13
C SER A 322 -17.60 14.35 -8.12
N VAL A 323 -16.62 13.45 -8.20
CA VAL A 323 -15.43 13.54 -9.05
C VAL A 323 -15.49 12.49 -10.14
N HIS A 324 -14.98 12.85 -11.33
CA HIS A 324 -14.73 11.93 -12.44
C HIS A 324 -13.27 12.04 -12.81
N ARG A 325 -12.47 11.02 -12.50
CA ARG A 325 -11.01 11.05 -12.66
C ARG A 325 -10.52 9.86 -13.44
N LEU A 326 -9.67 10.10 -14.43
CA LEU A 326 -8.94 9.08 -15.18
C LEU A 326 -7.44 9.30 -14.97
N GLY A 327 -6.79 8.33 -14.34
CA GLY A 327 -5.37 8.28 -14.08
C GLY A 327 -4.67 7.21 -14.93
N ILE A 328 -3.50 7.54 -15.47
CA ILE A 328 -2.64 6.61 -16.23
C ILE A 328 -1.20 6.78 -15.74
N GLY A 329 -0.55 5.66 -15.44
CA GLY A 329 0.85 5.63 -15.03
C GLY A 329 1.32 4.23 -14.65
N PHE A 330 1.91 4.12 -13.46
CA PHE A 330 2.65 2.95 -13.03
C PHE A 330 2.33 2.56 -11.59
N SER A 331 2.42 1.26 -11.28
CA SER A 331 2.41 0.73 -9.92
C SER A 331 3.57 -0.22 -9.66
N LEU A 332 3.88 -0.46 -8.39
CA LEU A 332 5.06 -1.24 -7.98
C LEU A 332 4.73 -2.62 -7.41
N ASN A 333 3.56 -2.79 -6.80
CA ASN A 333 3.17 -4.04 -6.17
C ASN A 333 1.81 -4.54 -6.69
N PRO A 334 1.67 -5.84 -6.94
CA PRO A 334 0.41 -6.45 -7.34
C PRO A 334 -0.59 -6.46 -6.16
N LEU A 335 -1.87 -6.64 -6.48
CA LEU A 335 -2.92 -6.87 -5.48
C LEU A 335 -2.91 -8.33 -5.00
N PHE A 336 -2.66 -9.26 -5.93
CA PHE A 336 -2.52 -10.69 -5.66
C PHE A 336 -1.05 -11.04 -5.50
N SER A 337 -0.75 -11.97 -4.61
CA SER A 337 0.54 -12.67 -4.63
C SER A 337 0.51 -13.80 -5.65
N SER A 338 1.69 -14.15 -6.14
CA SER A 338 2.00 -15.26 -7.05
C SER A 338 1.62 -15.11 -8.53
N GLY A 339 2.52 -15.66 -9.34
CA GLY A 339 2.40 -15.85 -10.79
C GLY A 339 3.77 -15.81 -11.47
N GLU A 340 4.67 -16.76 -11.15
CA GLU A 340 5.99 -17.01 -11.78
C GLU A 340 6.72 -15.80 -12.39
N PHE A 341 7.81 -15.35 -11.77
CA PHE A 341 8.84 -14.60 -12.50
C PHE A 341 9.52 -15.55 -13.49
N LYS A 342 8.95 -15.68 -14.70
CA LYS A 342 9.69 -16.26 -15.83
C LYS A 342 10.82 -15.29 -16.16
N HIS A 343 12.02 -15.68 -15.73
CA HIS A 343 13.29 -15.04 -16.10
C HIS A 343 13.55 -15.09 -17.61
#